data_AF-A0A9D9GDE7-F1
#
_entry.id   AF-A0A9D9GDE7-F1
#
_cell.length_a   1.000
_cell.length_b   1.000
_cell.length_c   1.000
_cell.angle_alpha   90.00
_cell.angle_beta   90.00
_cell.angle_gamma   90.00
#
_symmetry.space_group_name_H-M   'P 1'
#
loop_
_entity.id
_entity.type
_entity.pdbx_description
1 polymer ?
#
loop_
_entity_poly.entity_id
_entity_poly.type
_entity_poly.pdbx_seq_one_letter_code
_entity_poly.pdbx_strand_id
1 'polypeptide(L)'
;MEIFIILLLILLNGLFSMSEVSLINSRKSSLQVEAKKGSKTAKTVLDLIDNPTNFLSTVQIGITLIGILTGMFSGASIAVDLSELFQKWG
;
A
#
# COMPACT_ATOMS: atom_id res chain seq x y z
N MET A 1 12.00 19.42 -1.49
CA MET A 1 12.13 18.18 -2.29
C MET A 1 11.66 16.96 -1.50
N GLU A 2 12.07 16.79 -0.24
CA GLU A 2 11.66 15.66 0.62
C GLU A 2 10.15 15.55 0.82
N ILE A 3 9.45 16.67 1.04
CA ILE A 3 7.98 16.69 1.14
C ILE A 3 7.29 16.09 -0.10
N PHE A 4 7.84 16.30 -1.30
CA PHE A 4 7.27 15.74 -2.52
C PHE A 4 7.45 14.22 -2.57
N ILE A 5 8.62 13.72 -2.12
CA ILE A 5 8.92 12.28 -2.03
C ILE A 5 8.01 11.63 -1.00
N ILE A 6 7.85 12.23 0.19
CA ILE A 6 6.95 11.74 1.24
C ILE A 6 5.51 11.71 0.74
N LEU A 7 5.05 12.76 0.06
CA LEU A 7 3.69 12.83 -0.47
C LEU A 7 3.46 11.76 -1.56
N LEU A 8 4.44 11.52 -2.42
CA LEU A 8 4.41 10.42 -3.40
C LEU A 8 4.35 9.05 -2.72
N LEU A 9 5.15 8.83 -1.67
CA LEU A 9 5.18 7.59 -0.90
C LEU A 9 3.84 7.35 -0.19
N ILE A 10 3.21 8.38 0.38
CA ILE A 10 1.87 8.30 0.97
C ILE A 10 0.83 7.90 -0.08
N LEU A 11 0.85 8.53 -1.26
CA LEU A 11 -0.07 8.17 -2.35
C LEU A 11 0.13 6.72 -2.81
N LEU A 12 1.38 6.28 -2.97
CA LEU A 12 1.69 4.89 -3.32
C LEU A 12 1.19 3.93 -2.25
N ASN A 13 1.40 4.24 -0.97
CA ASN A 13 0.91 3.41 0.14
C ASN A 13 -0.63 3.31 0.11
N GLY A 14 -1.31 4.44 -0.12
CA GLY A 14 -2.75 4.50 -0.26
C GLY A 14 -3.27 3.66 -1.44
N LEU A 15 -2.58 3.70 -2.60
CA LEU A 15 -2.92 2.88 -3.76
C LEU A 15 -2.77 1.38 -3.49
N PHE A 16 -1.69 0.99 -2.80
CA PHE A 16 -1.46 -0.41 -2.41
C PHE A 16 -2.51 -0.89 -1.41
N SER A 17 -2.77 -0.12 -0.35
CA SER A 17 -3.81 -0.42 0.65
C SER A 17 -5.20 -0.51 0.00
N MET A 18 -5.53 0.41 -0.91
CA MET A 18 -6.81 0.38 -1.62
C MET A 18 -6.96 -0.86 -2.50
N SER A 19 -5.89 -1.29 -3.16
CA SER A 19 -5.88 -2.49 -4.01
C SER A 19 -6.12 -3.77 -3.21
N GLU A 20 -5.48 -3.89 -2.04
CA GLU A 20 -5.70 -4.98 -1.08
C GLU A 20 -7.14 -5.02 -0.56
N VAL A 21 -7.64 -3.89 -0.04
CA VAL A 21 -9.00 -3.79 0.49
C VAL A 21 -10.06 -4.01 -0.59
N SER A 22 -9.81 -3.52 -1.81
CA SER A 22 -10.69 -3.75 -2.97
C SER A 22 -10.76 -5.24 -3.32
N LEU A 23 -9.63 -5.95 -3.30
CA LEU A 23 -9.60 -7.38 -3.59
C LEU A 23 -10.38 -8.17 -2.52
N ILE A 24 -10.15 -7.87 -1.24
CA ILE A 24 -10.82 -8.54 -0.11
C ILE A 24 -12.33 -8.30 -0.11
N ASN A 25 -12.76 -7.06 -0.43
CA ASN A 25 -14.18 -6.69 -0.43
C ASN A 25 -14.91 -7.03 -1.74
N SER A 26 -14.19 -7.51 -2.76
CA SER A 26 -14.81 -7.85 -4.04
C SER A 26 -15.77 -9.03 -3.90
N ARG A 27 -17.00 -8.85 -4.39
CA ARG A 27 -18.03 -9.89 -4.33
C ARG A 27 -17.74 -10.98 -5.34
N LYS A 28 -17.17 -12.09 -4.85
CA LYS A 28 -16.87 -13.29 -5.66
C LYS A 28 -18.04 -13.76 -6.53
N SER A 29 -19.26 -13.74 -5.98
CA SER A 29 -20.49 -14.12 -6.70
C SER A 29 -20.73 -13.26 -7.96
N SER A 30 -20.60 -11.94 -7.85
CA SER A 30 -20.75 -11.03 -9.00
C SER A 30 -19.64 -11.24 -10.04
N LEU A 31 -18.40 -11.45 -9.60
CA LEU A 31 -17.27 -11.72 -10.50
C LEU A 31 -17.41 -13.06 -11.23
N GLN A 32 -17.95 -14.10 -10.59
CA GLN A 32 -18.24 -15.37 -11.24
C GLN A 32 -19.26 -15.21 -12.37
N VAL A 33 -20.30 -14.39 -12.16
CA VAL A 33 -21.30 -14.09 -13.19
C VAL A 33 -20.65 -13.37 -14.38
N GLU A 34 -19.82 -12.36 -14.13
CA GLU A 34 -19.14 -11.61 -15.19
C GLU A 34 -18.07 -12.45 -15.92
N ALA A 35 -17.35 -13.32 -15.22
CA ALA A 35 -16.41 -14.26 -15.82
C ALA A 35 -17.12 -15.26 -16.75
N LYS A 36 -18.30 -15.76 -16.34
CA LYS A 36 -19.16 -16.62 -17.18
C LYS A 36 -19.69 -15.91 -18.43
N LYS A 37 -19.88 -14.60 -18.38
CA LYS A 37 -20.25 -13.77 -19.54
C LYS A 37 -19.07 -13.49 -20.50
N GLY A 38 -17.87 -13.98 -20.20
CA GLY A 38 -16.68 -13.83 -21.05
C GLY A 38 -15.74 -12.70 -20.65
N SER A 39 -15.95 -12.03 -19.52
CA SER A 39 -15.02 -11.01 -19.03
C SER A 39 -13.70 -11.62 -18.56
N LYS A 40 -12.65 -11.42 -19.35
CA LYS A 40 -11.28 -11.84 -19.00
C LYS A 40 -10.81 -11.21 -17.70
N THR A 41 -11.12 -9.93 -17.48
CA THR A 41 -10.79 -9.21 -16.25
C THR A 41 -11.47 -9.84 -15.04
N ALA A 42 -12.76 -10.15 -15.13
CA ALA A 42 -13.47 -10.80 -14.03
C ALA A 42 -12.87 -12.17 -13.69
N LYS A 43 -12.42 -12.93 -14.70
CA LYS A 43 -11.72 -14.20 -14.49
C LYS A 43 -10.38 -14.02 -13.77
N THR A 44 -9.55 -13.07 -14.22
CA THR A 44 -8.27 -12.76 -13.55
C THR A 44 -8.47 -12.34 -12.10
N VAL A 45 -9.45 -11.47 -11.82
CA VAL A 45 -9.75 -11.04 -10.46
C VAL A 45 -10.29 -12.21 -9.62
N LEU A 46 -11.06 -13.12 -10.22
CA LEU A 46 -11.53 -14.32 -9.53
C LEU A 46 -10.36 -15.24 -9.13
N ASP A 47 -9.40 -15.45 -10.03
CA ASP A 47 -8.20 -16.26 -9.77
C ASP A 47 -7.33 -15.62 -8.66
N LEU A 48 -7.23 -14.29 -8.65
CA LEU A 48 -6.56 -13.51 -7.58
C LEU A 48 -7.29 -13.64 -6.24
N ILE A 49 -8.63 -13.66 -6.21
CA ILE A 49 -9.42 -13.84 -4.98
C ILE A 49 -9.34 -15.29 -4.48
N ASP A 50 -9.24 -16.27 -5.38
CA ASP A 50 -9.09 -17.68 -5.02
C ASP A 50 -7.72 -17.98 -4.40
N ASN A 51 -6.67 -17.26 -4.84
CA ASN A 51 -5.32 -17.37 -4.30
C ASN A 51 -4.74 -15.98 -3.99
N PRO A 52 -5.25 -15.29 -2.96
CA PRO A 52 -4.88 -13.90 -2.70
C PRO A 52 -3.47 -13.79 -2.12
N THR A 53 -2.91 -14.87 -1.58
CA THR A 53 -1.63 -14.90 -0.88
C THR A 53 -0.51 -14.26 -1.69
N ASN A 54 -0.34 -14.62 -2.96
CA ASN A 54 0.76 -14.07 -3.77
C ASN A 54 0.59 -12.57 -4.03
N PHE A 55 -0.64 -12.11 -4.29
CA PHE A 55 -0.93 -10.71 -4.52
C PHE A 55 -0.77 -9.89 -3.23
N LEU A 56 -1.40 -10.34 -2.14
CA LEU A 56 -1.35 -9.69 -0.84
C LEU A 56 0.09 -9.62 -0.32
N SER A 57 0.86 -10.71 -0.39
CA SER A 57 2.27 -10.69 0.02
C SER A 57 3.10 -9.71 -0.82
N THR A 58 2.86 -9.60 -2.13
CA THR A 58 3.57 -8.63 -2.98
C THR A 58 3.22 -7.19 -2.60
N VAL A 59 1.93 -6.89 -2.42
CA VAL A 59 1.45 -5.56 -2.00
C VAL A 59 2.01 -5.20 -0.62
N GLN A 60 2.01 -6.14 0.32
CA GLN A 60 2.49 -5.95 1.68
C GLN A 60 4.00 -5.69 1.74
N ILE A 61 4.80 -6.40 0.95
CA ILE A 61 6.24 -6.10 0.79
C ILE A 61 6.42 -4.69 0.24
N GLY A 62 5.59 -4.27 -0.73
CA GLY A 62 5.57 -2.91 -1.25
C GLY A 62 5.27 -1.87 -0.17
N ILE A 63 4.26 -2.10 0.67
CA ILE A 63 3.89 -1.25 1.82
C ILE A 63 5.07 -1.15 2.80
N THR A 64 5.72 -2.26 3.13
CA THR A 64 6.89 -2.27 4.02
C THR A 64 8.04 -1.45 3.43
N LEU A 65 8.34 -1.62 2.15
CA LEU A 65 9.40 -0.87 1.45
C LEU A 65 9.10 0.64 1.50
N ILE A 66 7.87 1.03 1.23
CA ILE A 66 7.42 2.43 1.30
C ILE A 66 7.56 2.97 2.73
N GLY A 67 7.21 2.16 3.74
CA GLY A 67 7.38 2.51 5.14
C GLY A 67 8.84 2.78 5.52
N ILE A 68 9.76 1.92 5.08
CA ILE A 68 11.21 2.09 5.29
C ILE A 68 11.72 3.36 4.61
N LEU A 69 11.36 3.58 3.33
CA LEU A 69 11.76 4.79 2.60
C LEU A 69 11.21 6.05 3.27
N THR A 70 9.93 6.05 3.64
CA THR A 70 9.29 7.17 4.34
C THR A 70 9.98 7.44 5.67
N GLY A 71 10.26 6.39 6.46
CA GLY A 71 10.96 6.49 7.74
C GLY A 71 12.39 7.01 7.59
N MET A 72 13.10 6.62 6.54
CA MET A 72 14.45 7.11 6.24
C MET A 72 14.45 8.62 5.90
N PHE A 73 13.55 9.06 5.02
CA PHE A 73 13.46 10.47 4.62
C PHE A 73 12.87 11.36 5.74
N SER A 74 11.86 10.88 6.46
CA SER A 74 11.25 11.63 7.57
C SER A 74 12.09 11.58 8.85
N GLY A 75 12.80 10.48 9.09
CA GLY A 75 13.58 10.26 10.32
C GLY A 75 14.78 11.20 10.43
N ALA A 76 15.43 11.55 9.33
CA ALA A 76 16.51 12.54 9.32
C ALA A 76 16.03 13.92 9.80
N SER A 77 14.80 14.32 9.41
CA SER A 77 14.21 15.59 9.84
C SER A 77 13.77 15.56 11.30
N ILE A 78 13.09 14.47 11.72
CA ILE A 78 12.61 14.32 13.11
C ILE A 78 13.78 14.23 14.10
N ALA A 79 14.90 13.60 13.72
CA ALA A 79 16.08 13.50 14.60
C ALA A 79 16.65 14.88 14.96
N VAL A 80 16.63 15.83 14.02
CA VAL A 80 17.08 17.22 14.25
C VAL A 80 16.13 17.95 15.18
N ASP A 81 14.82 17.91 14.89
CA ASP A 81 13.80 18.55 15.73
C ASP A 81 13.81 18.01 17.17
N LEU A 82 13.98 16.70 17.33
CA LEU A 82 14.02 16.04 18.63
C LEU A 82 15.30 16.41 19.41
N SER A 83 16.44 16.54 18.72
CA SER A 83 17.71 16.98 19.32
C SER A 83 17.62 18.41 19.84
N GLU A 84 17.01 19.33 19.09
CA GLU A 84 16.79 20.72 19.55
C GLU A 84 15.84 20.78 20.75
N LEU A 85 14.79 19.95 20.77
CA LEU A 85 13.84 19.90 21.87
C LEU A 85 14.48 19.40 23.17
N PHE A 86 15.35 18.38 23.10
CA PHE A 86 16.13 17.89 24.24
C PHE A 86 17.14 18.94 24.73
N GLN A 87 17.76 19.71 23.83
CA GLN A 87 18.66 20.80 24.19
C GLN A 87 17.94 21.97 24.89
N LYS A 88 16.65 22.18 24.58
CA LYS A 88 15.81 23.19 25.26
C LYS A 88 15.32 22.75 26.63
N TRP A 89 15.29 21.44 26.90
CA TRP A 89 14.79 20.86 28.16
C TRP A 89 15.90 20.58 29.19
N GLY A 90 17.18 20.61 28.77
CA GLY A 90 18.35 20.55 29.66
C GLY A 90 18.94 21.93 29.93
#